data_AF-A0A537MPJ9-F1
#
_entry.id   AF-A0A537MPJ9-F1
#
_cell.length_a   1.000
_cell.length_b   1.000
_cell.length_c   1.000
_cell.angle_alpha   90.00
_cell.angle_beta   90.00
_cell.angle_gamma   90.00
#
_symmetry.space_group_name_H-M   'P 1'
#
loop_
_entity.id
_entity.type
_entity.pdbx_description
1 polymer ?
#
loop_
_entity_poly.entity_id
_entity_poly.type
_entity_poly.pdbx_seq_one_letter_code
_entity_poly.pdbx_strand_id
1 'polypeptide(L)' 'LAGCATDDLFGWSERKDGETTQHAGILEGFDLSRDEIEALIMQARVKAGWIKEEDLAAPAQEQEEAAAPA' A
#
# COMPACT_ATOMS: atom_id res chain seq x y z
N LEU A 1 2.07 -5.34 8.06
CA LEU A 1 2.18 -4.20 7.11
C LEU A 1 2.60 -4.63 5.71
N ALA A 2 3.60 -5.51 5.51
CA ALA A 2 4.06 -5.89 4.16
C ALA A 2 2.94 -6.38 3.21
N GLY A 3 1.99 -7.16 3.75
CA GLY A 3 0.81 -7.66 3.03
C GLY A 3 -0.46 -6.83 3.18
N CYS A 4 -0.40 -5.66 3.83
CA CYS A 4 -1.55 -4.77 3.93
C CYS A 4 -1.63 -3.90 2.65
N ALA A 5 -2.85 -3.61 2.22
CA ALA A 5 -3.11 -2.54 1.27
C ALA A 5 -3.08 -1.18 1.98
N THR A 6 -3.00 -0.10 1.20
CA THR A 6 -2.99 1.26 1.76
C THR A 6 -4.30 1.56 2.49
N ASP A 7 -5.44 1.12 1.96
CA ASP A 7 -6.77 1.30 2.54
C ASP A 7 -6.97 0.52 3.85
N ASP A 8 -6.31 -0.64 4.03
CA ASP A 8 -6.32 -1.33 5.33
C ASP A 8 -5.73 -0.44 6.44
N LEU A 9 -4.76 0.41 6.10
CA LEU A 9 -4.01 1.22 7.06
C LEU A 9 -4.52 2.65 7.16
N PHE A 10 -4.88 3.27 6.03
CA PHE A 10 -5.34 4.67 5.93
C PHE A 10 -6.87 4.79 6.01
N GLY A 11 -7.59 3.71 5.70
CA GLY A 11 -9.05 3.72 5.55
C GLY A 11 -9.49 3.92 4.11
N TRP A 12 -10.78 3.71 3.86
CA TRP A 12 -11.40 3.90 2.55
C TRP A 12 -12.80 4.50 2.66
N SER A 13 -13.25 5.06 1.55
CA SER A 13 -14.61 5.55 1.35
C SER A 13 -15.36 4.58 0.46
N GLU A 14 -16.48 4.05 0.93
CA GLU A 14 -17.40 3.28 0.11
C GLU A 14 -18.60 4.17 -0.28
N ARG A 15 -18.95 4.22 -1.56
CA ARG A 15 -20.17 4.90 -2.03
C ARG A 15 -21.18 3.89 -2.54
N LYS A 16 -22.38 3.90 -1.96
CA LYS A 16 -23.47 3.02 -2.34
C LYS A 16 -24.81 3.73 -2.16
N ASP A 17 -25.71 3.56 -3.14
CA ASP A 17 -27.08 4.11 -3.11
C ASP A 17 -27.15 5.64 -2.84
N GLY A 18 -26.12 6.38 -3.27
CA GLY A 18 -26.02 7.83 -3.08
C GLY A 18 -25.42 8.26 -1.74
N GLU A 19 -25.20 7.33 -0.82
CA GLU A 19 -24.54 7.54 0.47
C GLU A 19 -23.05 7.21 0.38
N THR A 20 -22.23 7.92 1.15
CA THR A 20 -20.80 7.66 1.29
C THR A 20 -20.49 7.32 2.74
N THR A 21 -19.99 6.11 2.97
CA THR A 21 -19.58 5.60 4.28
C THR A 21 -18.06 5.60 4.36
N GLN A 22 -17.52 6.19 5.42
CA GLN A 22 -16.09 6.15 5.72
C GLN A 22 -15.78 4.93 6.58
N HIS A 23 -14.77 4.17 6.19
CA HIS A 23 -14.21 3.07 6.95
C HIS A 23 -12.82 3.46 7.42
N ALA A 24 -12.63 3.43 8.74
CA ALA A 24 -11.38 3.83 9.37
C ALA A 24 -10.28 2.80 9.12
N GLY A 25 -9.07 3.29 8.87
CA GLY A 25 -7.88 2.45 8.73
C GLY A 25 -7.27 2.04 10.06
N ILE A 26 -6.41 1.02 10.07
CA ILE A 26 -5.72 0.54 11.27
C ILE A 26 -4.84 1.64 11.91
N LEU A 27 -4.28 2.54 11.10
CA LEU A 27 -3.41 3.63 11.55
C LEU A 27 -4.13 4.97 11.66
N GLU A 28 -5.47 4.96 11.69
CA GLU A 28 -6.22 6.19 11.92
C GLU A 28 -5.91 6.78 13.32
N GLY A 29 -5.70 8.09 13.38
CA GLY A 29 -5.33 8.81 14.61
C GLY A 29 -3.82 8.91 14.89
N PHE A 30 -2.96 8.29 14.06
CA PHE A 30 -1.51 8.46 14.13
C PHE A 30 -1.00 9.69 13.36
N ASP A 31 -1.91 10.51 12.82
CA ASP A 31 -1.62 11.74 12.06
C ASP A 31 -0.66 11.52 10.88
N LEU A 32 -0.77 10.34 10.26
CA LEU A 32 0.01 9.95 9.09
C LEU A 32 -0.73 10.31 7.80
N SER A 33 0.01 10.87 6.85
CA SER A 33 -0.44 11.03 5.48
C SER A 33 -0.48 9.68 4.74
N ARG A 34 -1.22 9.67 3.63
CA ARG A 34 -1.30 8.48 2.76
C ARG A 34 0.08 8.09 2.23
N ASP A 35 0.91 9.07 1.86
CA ASP A 35 2.26 8.83 1.34
C ASP A 35 3.18 8.21 2.40
N GLU A 36 3.05 8.62 3.67
CA GLU A 36 3.78 8.01 4.78
C GLU A 36 3.34 6.57 5.02
N ILE A 37 2.05 6.28 4.93
CA ILE A 37 1.53 4.91 5.01
C ILE A 37 2.07 4.04 3.86
N GLU A 38 2.07 4.55 2.64
CA GLU A 38 2.65 3.84 1.50
C GLU A 38 4.15 3.59 1.69
N ALA A 39 4.90 4.58 2.17
CA ALA A 39 6.31 4.41 2.51
C ALA A 39 6.53 3.33 3.59
N LEU A 40 5.68 3.29 4.63
CA LEU A 40 5.73 2.27 5.67
C LEU A 40 5.45 0.86 5.11
N ILE A 41 4.50 0.72 4.17
CA ILE A 41 4.23 -0.55 3.49
C ILE A 41 5.46 -0.99 2.70
N MET A 42 6.07 -0.10 1.90
CA MET A 42 7.26 -0.42 1.11
C MET A 42 8.44 -0.82 2.00
N GLN A 43 8.71 -0.09 3.07
CA GLN A 43 9.73 -0.46 4.06
C GLN A 43 9.44 -1.81 4.73
N ALA A 44 8.17 -2.11 5.02
CA ALA A 44 7.79 -3.40 5.59
C ALA A 44 8.02 -4.55 4.59
N ARG A 45 7.80 -4.32 3.29
CA ARG A 45 8.09 -5.30 2.23
C ARG A 45 9.59 -5.58 2.09
N VAL A 46 10.44 -4.55 2.22
CA VAL A 46 11.91 -4.74 2.30
C VAL A 46 12.28 -5.60 3.49
N LYS A 47 11.76 -5.26 4.69
CA LYS A 47 12.05 -6.01 5.92
C LYS A 47 11.53 -7.45 5.87
N ALA A 48 10.44 -7.70 5.13
CA ALA A 48 9.91 -9.03 4.89
C ALA A 48 10.69 -9.80 3.80
N GLY A 49 11.62 -9.15 3.11
CA GLY A 49 12.38 -9.72 2.00
C GLY A 49 11.57 -9.93 0.72
N TRP A 50 10.41 -9.27 0.59
CA TRP A 50 9.54 -9.37 -0.59
C TRP A 50 10.06 -8.52 -1.76
N ILE A 51 10.71 -7.41 -1.43
CA ILE A 51 11.42 -6.53 -2.35
C ILE A 51 12.79 -6.19 -1.76
N LYS A 52 13.74 -5.76 -2.59
CA LYS A 52 15.03 -5.27 -2.13
C LYS A 52 14.96 -3.77 -1.85
N GLU A 53 15.89 -3.26 -1.04
CA GLU A 53 16.01 -1.82 -0.79
C GLU A 53 16.32 -1.03 -2.06
N GLU A 54 17.01 -1.67 -3.01
CA GLU A 54 17.30 -1.16 -4.36
C GLU A 54 16.03 -0.86 -5.16
N ASP A 55 14.92 -1.57 -4.88
CA ASP A 55 13.64 -1.42 -5.58
C ASP A 55 12.80 -0.23 -5.05
N LEU A 56 13.16 0.35 -3.88
CA LEU A 56 12.49 1.55 -3.34
C LEU A 56 12.91 2.82 -4.08
N ALA A 57 14.14 2.88 -4.55
CA ALA A 57 14.62 3.99 -5.37
C ALA A 57 14.20 3.70 -6.80
N ALA A 58 13.07 4.27 -7.24
CA ALA A 58 12.47 4.08 -8.56
C ALA A 58 13.53 3.76 -9.63
N PRO A 59 13.70 2.49 -10.05
CA PRO A 59 14.53 2.20 -11.18
C PRO A 59 13.77 2.74 -12.39
N ALA A 60 14.44 3.63 -13.14
CA ALA A 60 13.99 3.92 -14.48
C ALA A 60 14.00 2.60 -15.26
N GLN A 61 12.81 2.03 -15.44
CA GLN A 61 12.48 0.93 -16.35
C GLN A 61 12.97 -0.47 -15.94
N GLU A 62 12.17 -1.46 -16.35
CA GLU A 62 12.38 -2.92 -16.30
C GLU A 62 11.98 -3.67 -15.01
N GLN A 63 10.69 -4.00 -14.91
CA GLN A 63 10.28 -5.38 -14.63
C GLN A 63 8.97 -5.70 -15.37
N GLU A 64 9.16 -6.23 -16.57
CA GLU A 64 8.22 -7.07 -17.29
C GLU A 64 8.20 -8.46 -16.63
N GLU A 65 6.99 -9.04 -16.56
CA GLU A 65 6.71 -10.48 -16.49
C GLU A 65 6.84 -11.24 -15.15
N ALA A 66 5.69 -11.40 -14.46
CA ALA A 66 5.30 -12.68 -13.85
C ALA A 66 3.82 -12.66 -13.40
N ALA A 67 2.91 -13.17 -14.25
CA ALA A 67 1.84 -14.12 -13.90
C ALA A 67 0.68 -14.14 -14.93
N ALA A 68 0.95 -14.64 -16.13
CA ALA A 68 -0.01 -15.47 -16.87
C ALA A 68 0.75 -16.30 -17.90
N PRO A 69 0.83 -17.62 -17.71
CA PRO A 69 0.30 -18.53 -18.75
C PRO A 69 -0.37 -19.76 -18.11
N ALA A 70 -1.28 -20.52 -18.71
CA ALA A 70 -1.91 -20.56 -20.04
C ALA A 70 -3.29 -21.23 -19.89
#